data_AF-A0A9D4PKN7-F1
#
_entry.id   AF-A0A9D4PKN7-F1
#
_cell.length_a   1.000
_cell.length_b   1.000
_cell.length_c   1.000
_cell.angle_alpha   90.00
_cell.angle_beta   90.00
_cell.angle_gamma   90.00
#
_symmetry.space_group_name_H-M   'P 1'
#
loop_
_entity.id
_entity.type
_entity.pdbx_description
1 polymer ?
#
loop_
_entity_poly.entity_id
_entity_poly.type
_entity_poly.pdbx_seq_one_letter_code
_entity_poly.pdbx_strand_id
1 'polypeptide(L)'
;MKEFRRSVMTSLTAEAQVFAAFPYAVAISDADNDTIFECLTATRKDFDPEAKTVTKHVGFHHTAGATPEATNFTVGKSTVVEVAHVVWSDYKDCAITEVPHFSDQCTLWVSKAVEDLVPLYCLEQFHDVCGVVVPLHDSDLCLDDENDEEDDDD
;
A
#
# COMPACT_ATOMS: atom_id res chain seq x y z
N MET A 1 -10.74 -21.32 -14.84
CA MET A 1 -10.57 -20.35 -13.73
C MET A 1 -9.63 -19.18 -14.05
N LYS A 2 -8.55 -19.35 -14.84
CA LYS A 2 -7.66 -18.22 -15.24
C LYS A 2 -8.35 -17.14 -16.09
N GLU A 3 -9.19 -17.53 -17.06
CA GLU A 3 -9.90 -16.61 -17.97
C GLU A 3 -10.90 -15.69 -17.24
N PHE A 4 -11.62 -16.21 -16.23
CA PHE A 4 -12.61 -15.44 -15.47
C PHE A 4 -11.96 -14.38 -14.58
N ARG A 5 -10.83 -14.71 -13.92
CA ARG A 5 -10.04 -13.73 -13.15
C ARG A 5 -9.48 -12.62 -14.04
N ARG A 6 -9.07 -12.96 -15.26
CA ARG A 6 -8.53 -11.98 -16.23
C ARG A 6 -9.59 -10.98 -16.67
N SER A 7 -10.81 -11.44 -16.99
CA SER A 7 -11.91 -10.58 -17.44
C SER A 7 -12.38 -9.60 -16.37
N VAL A 8 -12.47 -10.04 -15.10
CA VAL A 8 -12.88 -9.18 -13.98
C VAL A 8 -11.87 -8.07 -13.73
N MET A 9 -10.57 -8.39 -13.80
CA MET A 9 -9.48 -7.44 -13.52
C MET A 9 -9.41 -6.29 -14.53
N THR A 10 -9.73 -6.53 -15.81
CA THR A 10 -9.81 -5.48 -16.85
C THR A 10 -10.97 -4.50 -16.69
N SER A 11 -11.99 -4.83 -15.88
CA SER A 11 -13.13 -3.93 -15.61
C SER A 11 -12.97 -3.13 -14.31
N LEU A 12 -11.90 -3.38 -13.56
CA LEU A 12 -11.62 -2.68 -12.31
C LEU A 12 -10.98 -1.31 -12.58
N THR A 13 -11.30 -0.35 -11.72
CA THR A 13 -10.62 0.94 -11.62
C THR A 13 -9.19 0.74 -11.10
N ALA A 14 -8.30 1.73 -11.28
CA ALA A 14 -6.87 1.57 -11.02
C ALA A 14 -6.59 1.27 -9.53
N GLU A 15 -7.27 1.96 -8.62
CA GLU A 15 -7.23 1.68 -7.18
C GLU A 15 -7.69 0.26 -6.85
N ALA A 16 -8.77 -0.21 -7.50
CA ALA A 16 -9.29 -1.55 -7.29
C ALA A 16 -8.34 -2.63 -7.85
N GLN A 17 -7.61 -2.34 -8.94
CA GLN A 17 -6.56 -3.23 -9.45
C GLN A 17 -5.38 -3.32 -8.48
N VAL A 18 -4.96 -2.20 -7.89
CA VAL A 18 -3.93 -2.19 -6.83
C VAL A 18 -4.41 -3.02 -5.64
N PHE A 19 -5.60 -2.77 -5.10
CA PHE A 19 -6.09 -3.57 -3.98
C PHE A 19 -6.24 -5.05 -4.30
N ALA A 20 -6.55 -5.41 -5.55
CA ALA A 20 -6.60 -6.79 -6.00
C ALA A 20 -5.21 -7.43 -6.04
N ALA A 21 -4.21 -6.70 -6.56
CA ALA A 21 -2.84 -7.15 -6.76
C ALA A 21 -2.04 -7.26 -5.45
N PHE A 22 -2.29 -6.36 -4.49
CA PHE A 22 -1.55 -6.24 -3.23
C PHE A 22 -2.42 -6.63 -2.02
N PRO A 23 -2.66 -7.93 -1.77
CA PRO A 23 -3.36 -8.39 -0.56
C PRO A 23 -2.54 -8.16 0.72
N TYR A 24 -1.22 -8.04 0.59
CA TYR A 24 -0.29 -7.62 1.61
C TYR A 24 0.71 -6.69 0.95
N ALA A 25 0.87 -5.50 1.52
CA ALA A 25 1.87 -4.54 1.08
C ALA A 25 2.60 -3.95 2.29
N VAL A 26 3.85 -3.57 2.07
CA VAL A 26 4.70 -2.90 3.05
C VAL A 26 5.09 -1.54 2.51
N ALA A 27 4.95 -0.51 3.33
CA ALA A 27 5.48 0.80 3.01
C ALA A 27 7.00 0.80 3.25
N ILE A 28 7.76 1.21 2.24
CA ILE A 28 9.23 1.20 2.27
C ILE A 28 9.80 2.59 2.51
N SER A 29 9.11 3.63 2.04
CA SER A 29 9.57 5.01 2.17
C SER A 29 8.41 5.97 1.89
N ASP A 30 8.55 7.20 2.36
CA ASP A 30 7.61 8.31 2.24
C ASP A 30 8.31 9.58 1.70
N ALA A 31 7.56 10.68 1.55
CA ALA A 31 8.00 11.86 0.84
C ALA A 31 9.03 12.71 1.62
N ASP A 32 9.09 12.55 2.94
CA ASP A 32 10.00 13.28 3.82
C ASP A 32 11.13 12.40 4.37
N ASN A 33 11.13 11.09 4.08
CA ASN A 33 12.15 10.12 4.47
C ASN A 33 12.44 10.23 5.98
N ASP A 34 11.38 10.42 6.76
CA ASP A 34 11.45 10.63 8.21
C ASP A 34 11.31 9.32 9.00
N THR A 35 11.22 8.20 8.27
CA THR A 35 11.13 6.81 8.74
C THR A 35 9.79 6.44 9.41
N ILE A 36 8.82 7.36 9.52
CA ILE A 36 7.58 7.12 10.29
C ILE A 36 6.66 6.09 9.62
N PHE A 37 6.64 6.03 8.28
CA PHE A 37 5.84 5.05 7.54
C PHE A 37 6.60 3.81 7.10
N GLU A 38 7.90 3.74 7.37
CA GLU A 38 8.71 2.56 7.04
C GLU A 38 8.16 1.33 7.79
N CYS A 39 8.01 0.23 7.07
CA CYS A 39 7.47 -1.05 7.54
C CYS A 39 6.02 -1.04 7.99
N LEU A 40 5.27 0.03 7.70
CA LEU A 40 3.83 -0.01 7.87
C LEU A 40 3.24 -1.07 6.94
N THR A 41 2.53 -2.05 7.50
CA THR A 41 1.91 -3.12 6.73
C THR A 41 0.44 -2.82 6.43
N ALA A 42 0.07 -2.98 5.17
CA ALA A 42 -1.28 -2.89 4.67
C ALA A 42 -1.79 -4.30 4.32
N THR A 43 -2.25 -5.04 5.32
CA THR A 43 -2.84 -6.37 5.13
C THR A 43 -4.34 -6.26 4.85
N ARG A 44 -4.75 -6.75 3.68
CA ARG A 44 -6.14 -6.80 3.25
C ARG A 44 -6.89 -7.89 4.02
N LYS A 45 -7.93 -7.48 4.75
CA LYS A 45 -8.84 -8.38 5.47
C LYS A 45 -9.98 -8.85 4.58
N ASP A 46 -10.57 -7.93 3.82
CA ASP A 46 -11.71 -8.21 2.94
C ASP A 46 -11.65 -7.35 1.66
N PHE A 47 -12.19 -7.88 0.57
CA PHE A 47 -12.25 -7.21 -0.73
C PHE A 47 -13.48 -7.64 -1.52
N ASP A 48 -14.35 -6.67 -1.79
CA ASP A 48 -15.50 -6.85 -2.69
C ASP A 48 -15.26 -6.01 -3.96
N PRO A 49 -14.90 -6.65 -5.09
CA PRO A 49 -14.69 -5.93 -6.35
C PRO A 49 -15.98 -5.41 -6.98
N GLU A 50 -17.15 -5.97 -6.65
CA GLU A 50 -18.45 -5.50 -7.16
C GLU A 50 -18.91 -4.27 -6.39
N ALA A 51 -18.79 -4.30 -5.05
CA ALA A 51 -19.08 -3.15 -4.20
C ALA A 51 -17.96 -2.10 -4.19
N LYS A 52 -16.77 -2.43 -4.73
CA LYS A 52 -15.55 -1.60 -4.73
C LYS A 52 -15.14 -1.17 -3.32
N THR A 53 -15.17 -2.14 -2.40
CA THR A 53 -14.82 -1.92 -1.00
C THR A 53 -13.65 -2.79 -0.60
N VAL A 54 -12.79 -2.24 0.26
CA VAL A 54 -11.64 -2.95 0.83
C VAL A 54 -11.56 -2.63 2.32
N THR A 55 -11.34 -3.64 3.13
CA THR A 55 -11.04 -3.47 4.56
C THR A 55 -9.65 -3.98 4.86
N LYS A 56 -8.82 -3.19 5.55
CA LYS A 56 -7.46 -3.56 5.97
C LYS A 56 -7.39 -3.83 7.48
N HIS A 57 -6.38 -4.59 7.92
CA HIS A 57 -6.22 -5.02 9.33
C HIS A 57 -6.12 -3.86 10.33
N VAL A 58 -5.51 -2.74 9.93
CA VAL A 58 -5.33 -1.52 10.75
C VAL A 58 -6.55 -0.61 10.83
N GLY A 59 -7.75 -1.11 10.49
CA GLY A 59 -8.99 -0.34 10.59
C GLY A 59 -9.16 0.73 9.51
N PHE A 60 -8.37 0.68 8.45
CA PHE A 60 -8.60 1.48 7.25
C PHE A 60 -9.70 0.81 6.41
N HIS A 61 -10.77 1.54 6.19
CA HIS A 61 -11.86 1.13 5.32
C HIS A 61 -11.84 1.98 4.06
N HIS A 62 -11.66 1.34 2.91
CA HIS A 62 -11.55 1.99 1.61
C HIS A 62 -12.82 1.74 0.78
N THR A 63 -13.24 2.78 0.07
CA THR A 63 -14.27 2.72 -0.96
C THR A 63 -13.79 3.45 -2.22
N ALA A 64 -14.46 3.21 -3.35
CA ALA A 64 -14.14 3.90 -4.59
C ALA A 64 -14.25 5.43 -4.44
N GLY A 65 -13.25 6.14 -4.97
CA GLY A 65 -13.23 7.59 -5.04
C GLY A 65 -14.00 8.15 -6.25
N ALA A 66 -13.90 9.47 -6.43
CA ALA A 66 -14.54 10.19 -7.54
C ALA A 66 -13.88 9.91 -8.91
N THR A 67 -12.62 9.49 -8.91
CA THR A 67 -11.84 9.15 -10.11
C THR A 67 -11.28 7.72 -10.01
N PRO A 68 -10.94 7.07 -11.12
CA PRO A 68 -10.42 5.69 -11.12
C PRO A 68 -9.13 5.46 -10.32
N GLU A 69 -8.41 6.52 -10.00
CA GLU A 69 -7.18 6.50 -9.21
C GLU A 69 -7.41 6.91 -7.74
N ALA A 70 -8.59 7.43 -7.40
CA ALA A 70 -8.90 7.89 -6.05
C ALA A 70 -9.57 6.78 -5.22
N THR A 71 -9.23 6.72 -3.94
CA THR A 71 -9.93 5.93 -2.94
C THR A 71 -10.32 6.81 -1.75
N ASN A 72 -11.60 6.73 -1.38
CA ASN A 72 -12.06 7.31 -0.13
C ASN A 72 -11.68 6.36 1.01
N PHE A 73 -11.14 6.87 2.10
CA PHE A 73 -10.85 6.04 3.27
C PHE A 73 -11.30 6.69 4.59
N THR A 74 -11.58 5.83 5.56
CA THR A 74 -11.83 6.20 6.96
C THR A 74 -10.94 5.37 7.87
N VAL A 75 -10.50 5.95 8.98
CA VAL A 75 -9.65 5.27 9.97
C VAL A 75 -10.45 4.90 11.23
N GLY A 76 -10.43 3.63 11.59
CA GLY A 76 -11.06 3.10 12.80
C GLY A 76 -12.58 3.31 12.82
N LYS A 77 -13.07 4.11 13.77
CA LYS A 77 -14.49 4.47 13.90
C LYS A 77 -14.80 5.90 13.44
N SER A 78 -13.82 6.59 12.83
CA SER A 78 -14.02 7.94 12.31
C SER A 78 -15.05 7.91 11.19
N THR A 79 -15.90 8.94 11.14
CA THR A 79 -16.79 9.20 9.99
C THR A 79 -16.20 10.25 9.05
N VAL A 80 -15.01 10.77 9.35
CA VAL A 80 -14.29 11.69 8.47
C VAL A 80 -13.73 10.88 7.31
N VAL A 81 -14.19 11.20 6.11
CA VAL A 81 -13.70 10.59 4.87
C VAL A 81 -12.55 11.43 4.35
N GLU A 82 -11.41 10.79 4.15
CA GLU A 82 -10.25 11.34 3.47
C GLU A 82 -10.11 10.68 2.09
N VAL A 83 -9.35 11.31 1.19
CA VAL A 83 -9.18 10.83 -0.19
C VAL A 83 -7.70 10.58 -0.43
N ALA A 84 -7.33 9.33 -0.69
CA ALA A 84 -6.00 8.96 -1.15
C ALA A 84 -6.01 8.70 -2.66
N HIS A 85 -4.86 8.84 -3.29
CA HIS A 85 -4.69 8.64 -4.73
C HIS A 85 -3.63 7.59 -5.01
N VAL A 86 -3.91 6.67 -5.92
CA VAL A 86 -2.89 5.81 -6.54
C VAL A 86 -2.28 6.60 -7.69
N VAL A 87 -1.07 7.12 -7.49
CA VAL A 87 -0.40 7.93 -8.51
C VAL A 87 0.34 7.08 -9.52
N TRP A 88 0.78 5.89 -9.13
CA TRP A 88 1.39 4.93 -10.04
C TRP A 88 1.35 3.49 -9.48
N SER A 89 1.29 2.48 -10.35
CA SER A 89 1.56 1.09 -9.98
C SER A 89 1.89 0.25 -11.21
N ASP A 90 2.72 -0.77 -11.03
CA ASP A 90 2.92 -1.84 -12.01
C ASP A 90 1.91 -3.00 -11.86
N TYR A 91 1.04 -2.92 -10.84
CA TYR A 91 0.06 -3.94 -10.44
C TYR A 91 0.67 -5.31 -10.13
N LYS A 92 1.96 -5.34 -9.77
CA LYS A 92 2.71 -6.57 -9.53
C LYS A 92 3.60 -6.46 -8.31
N ASP A 93 4.63 -5.62 -8.36
CA ASP A 93 5.67 -5.57 -7.34
C ASP A 93 5.53 -4.31 -6.47
N CYS A 94 5.06 -3.18 -7.01
CA CYS A 94 4.96 -1.93 -6.26
C CYS A 94 3.83 -0.96 -6.71
N ALA A 95 3.44 -0.08 -5.79
CA ALA A 95 2.48 0.99 -6.00
C ALA A 95 2.91 2.24 -5.22
N ILE A 96 2.60 3.41 -5.75
CA ILE A 96 2.86 4.70 -5.11
C ILE A 96 1.52 5.34 -4.84
N THR A 97 1.33 5.81 -3.61
CA THR A 97 0.10 6.48 -3.18
C THR A 97 0.37 7.83 -2.58
N GLU A 98 -0.51 8.79 -2.85
CA GLU A 98 -0.58 10.04 -2.11
C GLU A 98 -1.70 9.95 -1.07
N VAL A 99 -1.39 10.24 0.18
CA VAL A 99 -2.32 10.19 1.31
C VAL A 99 -2.29 11.53 2.05
N PRO A 100 -3.42 12.24 2.20
CA PRO A 100 -3.45 13.54 2.86
C PRO A 100 -3.24 13.46 4.38
N HIS A 101 -3.38 12.26 4.93
CA HIS A 101 -3.15 11.98 6.34
C HIS A 101 -1.65 12.11 6.64
N PHE A 102 -1.28 12.98 7.60
CA PHE A 102 0.10 13.35 7.93
C PHE A 102 0.84 14.18 6.87
N SER A 103 0.22 15.26 6.38
CA SER A 103 0.81 16.28 5.48
C SER A 103 1.16 15.80 4.07
N ASP A 104 0.17 15.24 3.36
CA ASP A 104 0.27 14.88 1.94
C ASP A 104 1.49 13.98 1.64
N GLN A 105 1.46 12.78 2.20
CA GLN A 105 2.53 11.81 2.09
C GLN A 105 2.46 11.05 0.76
N CYS A 106 3.58 11.05 0.03
CA CYS A 106 3.81 10.21 -1.15
C CYS A 106 4.56 8.96 -0.70
N THR A 107 3.89 7.81 -0.67
CA THR A 107 4.42 6.57 -0.07
C THR A 107 4.65 5.50 -1.13
N LEU A 108 5.81 4.86 -1.07
CA LEU A 108 6.12 3.65 -1.84
C LEU A 108 5.66 2.41 -1.09
N TRP A 109 4.75 1.66 -1.69
CA TRP A 109 4.29 0.35 -1.22
C TRP A 109 4.83 -0.76 -2.11
N VAL A 110 5.29 -1.84 -1.49
CA VAL A 110 5.76 -3.04 -2.22
C VAL A 110 5.01 -4.28 -1.76
N SER A 111 4.93 -5.28 -2.63
CA SER A 111 4.38 -6.59 -2.26
C SER A 111 5.32 -7.32 -1.28
N LYS A 112 4.78 -8.19 -0.41
CA LYS A 112 5.58 -9.06 0.50
C LYS A 112 6.74 -9.75 -0.23
N ALA A 113 6.52 -10.17 -1.48
CA ALA A 113 7.49 -10.96 -2.23
C ALA A 113 8.79 -10.22 -2.58
N VAL A 114 8.81 -8.89 -2.46
CA VAL A 114 9.96 -8.05 -2.84
C VAL A 114 10.31 -7.03 -1.76
N GLU A 115 9.78 -7.17 -0.55
CA GLU A 115 10.02 -6.20 0.53
C GLU A 115 11.49 -6.16 0.97
N ASP A 116 12.15 -7.33 1.06
CA ASP A 116 13.56 -7.44 1.42
C ASP A 116 14.50 -6.97 0.31
N LEU A 117 14.02 -6.98 -0.94
CA LEU A 117 14.79 -6.64 -2.13
C LEU A 117 13.91 -5.90 -3.13
N VAL A 118 13.67 -4.64 -2.83
CA VAL A 118 12.84 -3.76 -3.65
C VAL A 118 13.47 -3.59 -5.04
N PRO A 119 12.72 -3.86 -6.13
CA PRO A 119 13.26 -3.72 -7.48
C PRO A 119 13.69 -2.28 -7.75
N LEU A 120 14.84 -2.10 -8.41
CA LEU A 120 15.39 -0.78 -8.71
C LEU A 120 14.38 0.14 -9.44
N TYR A 121 13.59 -0.41 -10.36
CA TYR A 121 12.60 0.39 -11.09
C TYR A 121 11.48 0.95 -10.18
N CYS A 122 11.15 0.29 -9.07
CA CYS A 122 10.19 0.83 -8.10
C CYS A 122 10.75 2.08 -7.42
N LEU A 123 12.05 2.07 -7.11
CA LEU A 123 12.75 3.18 -6.49
C LEU A 123 12.96 4.34 -7.48
N GLU A 124 13.32 4.04 -8.72
CA GLU A 124 13.41 5.02 -9.81
C GLU A 124 12.06 5.70 -10.04
N GLN A 125 10.98 4.92 -10.10
CA GLN A 125 9.65 5.46 -10.29
C GLN A 125 9.17 6.29 -9.10
N PHE A 126 9.52 5.89 -7.88
CA PHE A 126 9.23 6.66 -6.69
C PHE A 126 9.96 8.01 -6.69
N HIS A 127 11.24 8.02 -7.09
CA HIS A 127 11.98 9.25 -7.31
C HIS A 127 11.35 10.14 -8.38
N ASP A 128 10.94 9.57 -9.51
CA ASP A 128 10.35 10.32 -10.61
C ASP A 128 8.97 10.93 -10.26
N VAL A 129 8.20 10.24 -9.42
CA VAL A 129 6.85 10.66 -9.02
C VAL A 129 6.89 11.60 -7.81
N CYS A 130 7.61 11.22 -6.75
CA CYS A 130 7.60 11.91 -5.46
C CYS A 130 8.80 12.87 -5.28
N GLY A 131 9.83 12.79 -6.13
CA GLY A 131 11.02 13.65 -6.04
C GLY A 131 12.01 13.26 -4.93
N VAL A 132 11.83 12.09 -4.32
CA VAL A 132 12.66 11.62 -3.19
C VAL A 132 13.62 10.54 -3.64
N VAL A 133 14.88 10.66 -3.22
CA VAL A 133 15.88 9.61 -3.41
C VAL A 133 15.89 8.74 -2.16
N VAL A 134 15.38 7.51 -2.28
CA VAL A 134 15.53 6.50 -1.23
C VAL A 134 16.98 6.01 -1.27
N PRO A 135 17.72 6.05 -0.15
CA PRO A 135 19.05 5.47 -0.09
C PRO A 135 19.00 3.99 -0.47
N LEU A 136 19.63 3.63 -1.58
CA LEU A 136 19.76 2.24 -2.02
C LEU A 136 20.73 1.49 -1.09
N HIS A 137 20.32 1.00 0.09
CA HIS A 137 20.95 -0.22 0.63
C HIS A 137 20.35 -0.94 1.83
N ASP A 138 20.71 -2.23 1.79
CA ASP A 138 20.66 -3.33 2.73
C ASP A 138 19.29 -3.93 3.06
N SER A 139 19.30 -5.27 3.07
CA SER A 139 18.23 -6.25 3.30
C SER A 139 17.48 -6.10 4.63
N ASP A 140 17.64 -4.97 5.31
CA ASP A 140 17.17 -4.69 6.66
C ASP A 140 16.11 -3.58 6.66
N LEU A 141 15.41 -3.37 5.53
CA LEU A 141 14.37 -2.34 5.43
C LEU A 141 13.25 -2.62 6.43
N CYS A 142 12.82 -3.87 6.55
CA CYS A 142 11.85 -4.33 7.53
C CYS A 142 12.31 -5.65 8.13
N LEU A 143 12.99 -5.59 9.27
CA LEU A 143 13.32 -6.79 10.02
C LEU A 143 12.01 -7.46 10.47
N ASP A 144 11.82 -8.74 10.12
CA ASP A 144 10.77 -9.55 10.70
C ASP A 144 11.05 -9.66 12.21
N ASP A 145 10.28 -8.97 13.04
CA ASP A 145 10.25 -9.20 14.49
C ASP A 145 9.61 -10.58 14.76
N GLU A 146 10.36 -11.66 14.49
CA GLU A 146 10.11 -12.94 15.12
C GLU A 146 10.64 -12.91 16.55
N ASN A 147 9.97 -12.17 17.46
CA ASN A 147 10.09 -12.44 18.90
C ASN A 147 8.94 -11.84 19.73
N ASP A 148 7.69 -12.27 19.46
CA ASP A 148 6.68 -12.36 20.51
C ASP A 148 6.82 -13.73 21.22
N GLU A 149 8.00 -14.01 21.78
CA GLU A 149 8.08 -14.97 22.88
C GLU A 149 7.57 -14.24 24.12
N GLU A 150 6.38 -14.64 24.57
CA GLU A 150 5.81 -14.29 25.87
C GLU A 150 6.82 -14.67 26.97
N ASP A 151 7.68 -13.73 27.36
CA ASP A 151 8.39 -13.77 28.63
C ASP A 151 7.37 -13.45 29.74
N ASP A 152 6.58 -14.47 30.10
CA ASP A 152 5.96 -14.57 31.42
C ASP A 152 7.10 -14.69 32.45
N ASP A 153 7.47 -13.58 33.09
CA ASP A 153 8.30 -13.61 34.31
C ASP A 153 7.76 -12.64 35.39
N ASP A 154 7.64 -13.25 36.59
CA ASP A 154 7.23 -12.81 37.94
C ASP A 154 5.74 -12.62 38.32
#